data_AF-A0A9P0PP75-F1
#
_entry.id   AF-A0A9P0PP75-F1
#
_cell.length_a   1.000
_cell.length_b   1.000
_cell.length_c   1.000
_cell.angle_alpha   90.00
_cell.angle_beta   90.00
_cell.angle_gamma   90.00
#
_symmetry.space_group_name_H-M   'P 1'
#
loop_
_entity.id
_entity.type
_entity.pdbx_description
1 polymer ?
#
loop_
_entity_poly.entity_id
_entity_poly.type
_entity_poly.pdbx_seq_one_letter_code
_entity_poly.pdbx_strand_id
1 'polypeptide(L)'
;MLEEITCTSWLLKKQQNKEKNMAPIKKKTLSKEEIAKKSVLLAEYKEKERLKYLKKKEKEQRKCVKDMTPREHRKARKNWVAYSSDYRKKQKIRDNTDKYVDQNTPPSSEDEIIPEAPLLNNEREAEARRRSIVQRRKRNSMLKRKDLLIENLKKKLASEQQRNRRLKHRMIQKKQALTPESKMVEIANDPNQKAELIKKAIQDFYPLAIKYTWNFHEAGHGKGAPDGIGATCKRSADQLIAQRGDITNLYDFVAVLRERCPNINISVIEDADIEKVIKMIKEHEKEQKPFKGTLLVHQVSDL
;
A
#
# COMPACT_ATOMS: atom_id res chain seq x y z
N MET A 1 48.12 40.68 45.20
CA MET A 1 48.76 39.62 44.38
C MET A 1 47.82 38.51 43.91
N LEU A 2 46.73 38.16 44.63
CA LEU A 2 45.83 37.06 44.21
C LEU A 2 44.78 37.47 43.16
N GLU A 3 44.41 38.75 43.04
CA GLU A 3 43.37 39.19 42.09
C GLU A 3 43.87 39.28 40.64
N GLU A 4 45.13 39.67 40.41
CA GLU A 4 45.71 39.78 39.06
C GLU A 4 45.89 38.41 38.36
N ILE A 5 46.10 37.34 39.13
CA ILE A 5 46.27 35.96 38.62
C ILE A 5 44.95 35.41 38.08
N THR A 6 43.81 35.82 38.65
CA THR A 6 42.48 35.37 38.20
C THR A 6 42.04 36.04 36.90
N CYS A 7 42.37 37.32 36.73
CA CYS A 7 41.99 38.10 35.55
C CYS A 7 42.78 37.67 34.30
N THR A 8 44.08 37.40 34.47
CA THR A 8 44.96 36.89 33.40
C THR A 8 44.58 35.46 32.97
N SER A 9 44.28 34.58 33.92
CA SER A 9 43.79 33.21 33.66
C SER A 9 42.45 33.20 32.90
N TRP A 10 41.52 34.09 33.26
CA TRP A 10 40.24 34.22 32.58
C TRP A 10 40.39 34.76 31.15
N LEU A 11 41.25 35.76 30.95
CA LEU A 11 41.58 36.29 29.61
C LEU A 11 42.21 35.23 28.71
N LEU A 12 43.16 34.44 29.22
CA LEU A 12 43.79 33.35 28.46
C LEU A 12 42.77 32.28 28.05
N LYS A 13 41.86 31.92 28.95
CA LYS A 13 40.79 30.92 28.70
C LYS A 13 39.76 31.44 27.72
N LYS A 14 39.50 32.76 27.73
CA LYS A 14 38.64 33.45 26.76
C LYS A 14 39.29 33.50 25.36
N GLN A 15 40.61 33.73 25.29
CA GLN A 15 41.38 33.69 24.04
C GLN A 15 41.35 32.28 23.42
N GLN A 16 41.64 31.25 24.21
CA GLN A 16 41.64 29.85 23.76
C GLN A 16 40.25 29.38 23.32
N ASN A 17 39.19 29.83 24.00
CA ASN A 17 37.82 29.54 23.57
C ASN A 17 37.41 30.32 22.32
N LYS A 18 38.00 31.48 22.04
CA LYS A 18 37.75 32.25 20.81
C LYS A 18 38.41 31.57 19.60
N GLU A 19 39.61 31.01 19.76
CA GLU A 19 40.30 30.23 18.73
C GLU A 19 39.64 28.87 18.46
N LYS A 20 39.20 28.16 19.52
CA LYS A 20 38.47 26.88 19.38
C LYS A 20 37.07 27.04 18.76
N ASN A 21 36.43 28.21 18.94
CA ASN A 21 35.09 28.51 18.41
C ASN A 21 35.10 29.31 17.09
N MET A 22 36.26 29.65 16.53
CA MET A 22 36.33 30.03 15.11
C MET A 22 36.10 28.79 14.26
N ALA A 23 34.82 28.47 14.02
CA ALA A 23 34.43 27.53 12.99
C ALA A 23 35.17 27.88 11.69
N PRO A 24 35.72 26.91 10.94
CA PRO A 24 36.39 27.20 9.70
C PRO A 24 35.42 27.97 8.82
N ILE A 25 35.77 29.23 8.52
CA ILE A 25 35.05 30.04 7.53
C ILE A 25 34.95 29.13 6.31
N LYS A 26 33.72 28.74 5.96
CA LYS A 26 33.47 27.87 4.81
C LYS A 26 34.00 28.61 3.59
N LYS A 27 35.24 28.32 3.18
CA LYS A 27 35.83 28.86 1.97
C LYS A 27 34.83 28.59 0.87
N LYS A 28 34.30 29.66 0.27
CA LYS A 28 33.34 29.58 -0.83
C LYS A 28 34.00 28.71 -1.90
N THR A 29 33.48 27.50 -2.10
CA THR A 29 34.01 26.60 -3.12
C THR A 29 33.73 27.25 -4.45
N LEU A 30 34.79 27.78 -5.09
CA LEU A 30 34.72 28.30 -6.44
C LEU A 30 34.04 27.27 -7.33
N SER A 31 33.10 27.72 -8.15
CA SER A 31 32.42 26.87 -9.12
C SER A 31 33.46 26.30 -10.11
N LYS A 32 33.16 25.15 -10.73
CA LYS A 32 34.07 24.56 -11.74
C LYS A 32 34.36 25.52 -12.90
N GLU A 33 33.40 26.39 -13.21
CA GLU A 33 33.51 27.41 -14.25
C GLU A 33 34.45 28.56 -13.82
N GLU A 34 34.43 28.94 -12.54
CA GLU A 34 35.34 29.94 -11.96
C GLU A 34 36.79 29.43 -11.88
N ILE A 35 36.97 28.13 -11.63
CA ILE A 35 38.28 27.46 -11.62
C ILE A 35 38.83 27.33 -13.05
N ALA A 36 37.97 27.03 -14.04
CA ALA A 36 38.37 26.93 -15.44
C ALA A 36 38.90 28.25 -16.02
N LYS A 37 38.42 29.39 -15.51
CA LYS A 37 38.84 30.74 -15.92
C LYS A 37 40.22 31.15 -15.37
N LYS A 38 40.79 30.42 -14.40
CA LYS A 38 42.08 30.74 -13.74
C LYS A 38 43.08 29.61 -13.95
N SER A 39 44.11 29.84 -14.77
CA SER A 39 45.08 28.81 -15.22
C SER A 39 45.79 28.05 -14.09
N VAL A 40 46.25 28.76 -13.05
CA VAL A 40 46.96 28.17 -11.90
C VAL A 40 46.03 27.29 -11.05
N LEU A 41 44.80 27.76 -10.80
CA LEU A 41 43.81 26.98 -10.03
C LEU A 41 43.35 25.73 -10.77
N LEU A 42 43.34 25.75 -12.11
CA LEU A 42 43.05 24.58 -12.92
C LEU A 42 44.14 23.51 -12.81
N ALA A 43 45.41 23.90 -12.76
CA ALA A 43 46.54 22.97 -12.58
C ALA A 43 46.50 22.28 -11.21
N GLU A 44 46.35 23.05 -10.14
CA GLU A 44 46.20 22.52 -8.77
C GLU A 44 44.98 21.59 -8.64
N TYR A 45 43.86 21.94 -9.30
CA TYR A 45 42.67 21.09 -9.31
C TYR A 45 42.92 19.76 -10.00
N LYS A 46 43.57 19.77 -11.17
CA LYS A 46 43.95 18.55 -11.91
C LYS A 46 44.87 17.65 -11.08
N GLU A 47 45.84 18.24 -10.38
CA GLU A 47 46.76 17.51 -9.50
C GLU A 47 46.04 16.88 -8.30
N LYS A 48 45.14 17.63 -7.65
CA LYS A 48 44.28 17.11 -6.58
C LYS A 48 43.41 15.93 -7.04
N GLU A 49 42.83 16.00 -8.23
CA GLU A 49 42.06 14.89 -8.79
C GLU A 49 42.94 13.67 -9.12
N ARG A 50 44.17 13.88 -9.62
CA ARG A 50 45.16 12.80 -9.83
C ARG A 50 45.52 12.11 -8.51
N LEU A 51 45.82 12.88 -7.46
CA LEU A 51 46.13 12.33 -6.13
C LEU A 51 44.96 11.55 -5.54
N LYS A 52 43.71 12.03 -5.71
CA LYS A 52 42.51 11.28 -5.29
C LYS A 52 42.36 9.98 -6.06
N TYR A 53 42.66 9.98 -7.36
CA TYR A 53 42.61 8.78 -8.19
C TYR A 53 43.63 7.74 -7.73
N LEU A 54 44.89 8.15 -7.49
CA LEU A 54 45.95 7.28 -6.97
C LEU A 54 45.57 6.67 -5.61
N LYS A 55 45.09 7.47 -4.66
CA LYS A 55 44.62 6.99 -3.35
C LYS A 55 43.46 5.99 -3.45
N LYS A 56 42.58 6.12 -4.44
CA LYS A 56 41.47 5.18 -4.66
C LYS A 56 41.93 3.88 -5.32
N LYS A 57 42.98 3.95 -6.13
CA LYS A 57 43.64 2.78 -6.73
C LYS A 57 44.37 1.98 -5.66
N GLU A 58 45.12 2.66 -4.80
CA GLU A 58 45.83 2.08 -3.66
C GLU A 58 44.88 1.41 -2.65
N LYS A 59 43.70 2.00 -2.43
CA LYS A 59 42.64 1.42 -1.59
C LYS A 59 41.80 0.33 -2.28
N GLU A 60 42.18 -0.13 -3.47
CA GLU A 60 41.45 -1.11 -4.31
C GLU A 60 39.99 -0.73 -4.66
N GLN A 61 39.57 0.51 -4.40
CA GLN A 61 38.21 1.00 -4.66
C GLN A 61 37.97 1.26 -6.16
N ARG A 62 39.03 1.34 -6.95
CA ARG A 62 38.98 1.55 -8.41
C ARG A 62 39.97 0.64 -9.12
N LYS A 63 39.43 -0.21 -10.00
CA LYS A 63 40.21 -1.08 -10.90
C LYS A 63 40.52 -0.36 -12.21
N CYS A 64 41.62 -0.73 -12.85
CA CYS A 64 41.85 -0.35 -14.24
C CYS A 64 40.82 -1.06 -15.13
N VAL A 65 40.51 -0.49 -16.28
CA VAL A 65 39.60 -1.12 -17.26
C VAL A 65 40.14 -2.48 -17.71
N LYS A 66 41.48 -2.65 -17.74
CA LYS A 66 42.12 -3.93 -18.09
C LYS A 66 41.93 -5.02 -17.02
N ASP A 67 41.76 -4.62 -15.76
CA ASP A 67 41.69 -5.52 -14.60
C ASP A 67 40.24 -5.78 -14.15
N MET A 68 39.25 -5.28 -14.92
CA MET A 68 37.84 -5.47 -14.64
C MET A 68 37.37 -6.82 -15.15
N THR A 69 36.56 -7.50 -14.35
CA THR A 69 35.88 -8.73 -14.79
C THR A 69 34.85 -8.43 -15.90
N PRO A 70 34.48 -9.42 -16.73
CA PRO A 70 33.44 -9.24 -17.77
C PRO A 70 32.10 -8.73 -17.21
N ARG A 71 31.76 -9.13 -15.97
CA ARG A 71 30.55 -8.69 -15.27
C ARG A 71 30.63 -7.22 -14.86
N GLU A 72 31.79 -6.77 -14.40
CA GLU A 72 32.05 -5.35 -14.09
C GLU A 72 32.04 -4.50 -15.37
N HIS A 73 32.60 -5.00 -16.48
CA HIS A 73 32.49 -4.33 -17.79
C HIS A 73 31.03 -4.14 -18.21
N ARG A 74 30.20 -5.17 -18.07
CA ARG A 74 28.76 -5.08 -18.39
C ARG A 74 28.05 -4.05 -17.53
N LYS A 75 28.36 -4.00 -16.22
CA LYS A 75 27.81 -3.00 -15.29
C LYS A 75 28.27 -1.58 -15.65
N ALA A 76 29.54 -1.38 -15.99
CA ALA A 76 30.08 -0.09 -16.42
C ALA A 76 29.42 0.40 -17.71
N ARG A 77 29.23 -0.49 -18.70
CA ARG A 77 28.50 -0.16 -19.95
C ARG A 77 27.06 0.23 -19.66
N LYS A 78 26.33 -0.53 -18.82
CA LYS A 78 24.95 -0.20 -18.42
C LYS A 78 24.86 1.19 -17.79
N ASN A 79 25.79 1.52 -16.88
CA ASN A 79 25.85 2.83 -16.24
C ASN A 79 26.17 3.93 -17.27
N TRP A 80 27.10 3.70 -18.19
CA TRP A 80 27.45 4.65 -19.24
C TRP A 80 26.26 4.95 -20.16
N VAL A 81 25.50 3.93 -20.57
CA VAL A 81 24.28 4.11 -21.37
C VAL A 81 23.26 4.98 -20.62
N ALA A 82 23.05 4.72 -19.33
CA ALA A 82 22.15 5.51 -18.50
C ALA A 82 22.60 6.97 -18.40
N TYR A 83 23.88 7.21 -18.06
CA TYR A 83 24.43 8.56 -17.94
C TYR A 83 24.44 9.32 -19.27
N SER A 84 24.72 8.64 -20.39
CA SER A 84 24.68 9.23 -21.73
C SER A 84 23.26 9.64 -22.13
N SER A 85 22.27 8.81 -21.81
CA SER A 85 20.84 9.14 -22.00
C SER A 85 20.45 10.37 -21.18
N ASP A 86 20.79 10.40 -19.89
CA ASP A 86 20.48 11.52 -19.01
C ASP A 86 21.17 12.82 -19.42
N TYR A 87 22.43 12.74 -19.86
CA TYR A 87 23.17 13.90 -20.39
C TYR A 87 22.48 14.49 -21.61
N ARG A 88 22.11 13.67 -22.59
CA ARG A 88 21.40 14.12 -23.80
C ARG A 88 20.05 14.76 -23.47
N LYS A 89 19.28 14.18 -22.53
CA LYS A 89 18.03 14.77 -22.06
C LYS A 89 18.24 16.15 -21.43
N LYS A 90 19.25 16.29 -20.55
CA LYS A 90 19.58 17.57 -19.92
C LYS A 90 20.02 18.61 -20.94
N GLN A 91 20.80 18.22 -21.94
CA GLN A 91 21.21 19.12 -23.01
C GLN A 91 20.00 19.62 -23.80
N LYS A 92 19.10 18.71 -24.21
CA LYS A 92 17.86 19.09 -24.91
C LYS A 92 16.99 20.04 -24.10
N ILE A 93 16.89 19.82 -22.78
CA ILE A 93 16.16 20.74 -21.89
C ILE A 93 16.82 22.11 -21.89
N ARG A 94 18.15 22.20 -21.75
CA ARG A 94 18.87 23.47 -21.80
C ARG A 94 18.65 24.19 -23.13
N ASP A 95 18.87 23.50 -24.26
CA ASP A 95 18.69 24.08 -25.58
C ASP A 95 17.24 24.59 -25.78
N ASN A 96 16.24 23.86 -25.28
CA ASN A 96 14.84 24.29 -25.31
C ASN A 96 14.59 25.50 -24.39
N THR A 97 15.24 25.55 -23.23
CA THR A 97 15.12 26.66 -22.28
C THR A 97 15.74 27.91 -22.88
N ASP A 98 16.94 27.80 -23.47
CA ASP A 98 17.66 28.89 -24.09
C ASP A 98 16.87 29.44 -25.30
N LYS A 99 16.31 28.56 -26.14
CA LYS A 99 15.38 28.95 -27.23
C LYS A 99 14.14 29.68 -26.73
N TYR A 100 13.55 29.22 -25.64
CA TYR A 100 12.37 29.87 -25.07
C TYR A 100 12.72 31.26 -24.53
N VAL A 101 13.87 31.39 -23.86
CA VAL A 101 14.36 32.69 -23.37
C VAL A 101 14.62 33.63 -24.56
N ASP A 102 15.31 33.18 -25.60
CA ASP A 102 15.62 33.98 -26.79
C ASP A 102 14.35 34.46 -27.53
N GLN A 103 13.36 33.58 -27.71
CA GLN A 103 12.08 33.93 -28.36
C GLN A 103 11.20 34.89 -27.55
N ASN A 104 11.35 34.92 -26.23
CA ASN A 104 10.53 35.74 -25.34
C ASN A 104 11.31 36.91 -24.70
N THR A 105 12.57 37.10 -25.10
CA THR A 105 13.36 38.26 -24.72
C THR A 105 13.39 39.19 -25.92
N PRO A 106 12.77 40.38 -25.84
CA PRO A 106 12.83 41.36 -26.93
C PRO A 106 14.30 41.63 -27.31
N PRO A 107 14.62 41.78 -28.61
CA PRO A 107 15.96 42.13 -29.03
C PRO A 107 16.34 43.45 -28.36
N SER A 108 17.48 43.47 -27.67
CA SER A 108 18.00 44.70 -27.07
C SER A 108 18.27 45.70 -28.20
N SER A 109 17.49 46.78 -28.25
CA SER A 109 17.82 47.95 -29.06
C SER A 109 19.18 48.46 -28.61
N GLU A 110 20.13 48.58 -29.53
CA GLU A 110 21.54 48.86 -29.22
C GLU A 110 21.82 50.29 -28.73
N ASP A 111 20.84 51.19 -28.63
CA ASP A 111 21.09 52.61 -28.25
C ASP A 111 20.12 53.20 -27.21
N GLU A 112 19.53 52.39 -26.33
CA GLU A 112 18.90 52.95 -25.14
C GLU A 112 19.84 52.81 -23.94
N ILE A 113 20.42 53.93 -23.51
CA ILE A 113 20.86 54.10 -22.13
C ILE A 113 19.59 53.89 -21.29
N ILE A 114 19.35 52.65 -20.89
CA ILE A 114 18.33 52.30 -19.90
C ILE A 114 18.64 53.23 -18.72
N PRO A 115 17.75 54.17 -18.34
CA PRO A 115 17.93 54.92 -17.12
C PRO A 115 18.06 53.85 -16.04
N GLU A 116 19.23 53.80 -15.38
CA GLU A 116 19.52 52.82 -14.34
C GLU A 116 18.33 52.84 -13.39
N ALA A 117 17.46 51.83 -13.54
CA ALA A 117 16.15 51.87 -12.90
C ALA A 117 16.45 52.06 -11.43
N PRO A 118 15.93 53.13 -10.78
CA PRO A 118 16.32 53.47 -9.44
C PRO A 118 16.13 52.19 -8.62
N LEU A 119 17.22 51.74 -7.98
CA LEU A 119 17.35 50.49 -7.23
C LEU A 119 16.16 50.34 -6.27
N LEU A 120 15.01 49.89 -6.77
CA LEU A 120 13.76 49.96 -6.04
C LEU A 120 13.69 48.73 -5.14
N ASN A 121 14.19 49.02 -3.93
CA ASN A 121 13.88 48.43 -2.65
C ASN A 121 14.46 47.04 -2.42
N ASN A 122 15.70 47.04 -1.91
CA ASN A 122 16.30 45.96 -1.12
C ASN A 122 15.28 45.28 -0.16
N GLU A 123 14.30 46.05 0.35
CA GLU A 123 13.20 45.56 1.18
C GLU A 123 12.24 44.61 0.43
N ARG A 124 11.87 44.90 -0.82
CA ARG A 124 11.00 44.03 -1.63
C ARG A 124 11.70 42.71 -1.97
N GLU A 125 13.00 42.75 -2.28
CA GLU A 125 13.80 41.54 -2.48
C GLU A 125 14.01 40.75 -1.17
N ALA A 126 14.24 41.44 -0.05
CA ALA A 126 14.36 40.82 1.26
C ALA A 126 13.06 40.13 1.68
N GLU A 127 11.92 40.75 1.41
CA GLU A 127 10.58 40.21 1.69
C GLU A 127 10.26 39.01 0.79
N ALA A 128 10.62 39.05 -0.51
CA ALA A 128 10.52 37.90 -1.40
C ALA A 128 11.40 36.72 -0.92
N ARG A 129 12.63 37.01 -0.47
CA ARG A 129 13.53 36.01 0.16
C ARG A 129 12.93 35.43 1.44
N ARG A 130 12.35 36.25 2.32
CA ARG A 130 11.67 35.81 3.55
C ARG A 130 10.49 34.89 3.23
N ARG A 131 9.60 35.27 2.31
CA ARG A 131 8.46 34.45 1.86
C ARG A 131 8.91 33.11 1.31
N SER A 132 9.96 33.09 0.48
CA SER A 132 10.56 31.86 -0.06
C SER A 132 11.11 30.95 1.04
N ILE A 133 11.81 31.50 2.03
CA ILE A 133 12.34 30.75 3.17
C ILE A 133 11.20 30.14 4.01
N VAL A 134 10.15 30.91 4.29
CA VAL A 134 8.98 30.45 5.04
C VAL A 134 8.28 29.30 4.30
N GLN A 135 8.04 29.44 3.00
CA GLN A 135 7.45 28.37 2.19
C GLN A 135 8.33 27.11 2.15
N ARG A 136 9.65 27.26 2.00
CA ARG A 136 10.59 26.14 2.03
C ARG A 136 10.59 25.45 3.39
N ARG A 137 10.54 26.20 4.50
CA ARG A 137 10.41 25.63 5.86
C ARG A 137 9.12 24.85 6.02
N LYS A 138 7.98 25.40 5.56
CA LYS A 138 6.68 24.73 5.60
C LYS A 138 6.70 23.42 4.79
N ARG A 139 7.24 23.47 3.56
CA ARG A 139 7.40 22.29 2.69
C ARG A 139 8.28 21.22 3.34
N ASN A 140 9.43 21.61 3.89
CA ASN A 140 10.35 20.68 4.55
C ASN A 140 9.76 20.06 5.82
N SER A 141 8.96 20.82 6.58
CA SER A 141 8.22 20.30 7.74
C SER A 141 7.20 19.24 7.32
N MET A 142 6.44 19.51 6.25
CA MET A 142 5.51 18.53 5.69
C MET A 142 6.24 17.29 5.16
N LEU A 143 7.38 17.44 4.49
CA LEU A 143 8.19 16.32 4.03
C LEU A 143 8.62 15.43 5.19
N LYS A 144 9.18 16.03 6.26
CA LYS A 144 9.58 15.29 7.47
C LYS A 144 8.43 14.52 8.11
N ARG A 145 7.23 15.11 8.16
CA ARG A 145 6.03 14.41 8.68
C ARG A 145 5.66 13.21 7.81
N LYS A 146 5.70 13.37 6.49
CA LYS A 146 5.45 12.27 5.54
C LYS A 146 6.50 11.17 5.65
N ASP A 147 7.78 11.54 5.76
CA ASP A 147 8.88 10.58 5.93
C ASP A 147 8.73 9.77 7.22
N LEU A 148 8.35 10.43 8.33
CA LEU A 148 8.07 9.76 9.60
C LEU A 148 6.87 8.80 9.49
N LEU A 149 5.82 9.18 8.78
CA LEU A 149 4.68 8.30 8.52
C LEU A 149 5.10 7.07 7.69
N ILE A 150 5.91 7.27 6.65
CA ILE A 150 6.43 6.20 5.81
C ILE A 150 7.29 5.23 6.63
N GLU A 151 8.18 5.75 7.48
CA GLU A 151 8.96 4.96 8.44
C GLU A 151 8.06 4.10 9.34
N ASN A 152 7.02 4.69 9.93
CA ASN A 152 6.08 3.98 10.80
C ASN A 152 5.29 2.90 10.04
N LEU A 153 4.84 3.19 8.84
CA LEU A 153 4.14 2.22 7.99
C LEU A 153 5.05 1.05 7.59
N LYS A 154 6.32 1.31 7.26
CA LYS A 154 7.31 0.27 6.98
C LYS A 154 7.53 -0.64 8.20
N LYS A 155 7.62 -0.08 9.41
CA LYS A 155 7.73 -0.86 10.65
C LYS A 155 6.51 -1.75 10.88
N LYS A 156 5.29 -1.21 10.70
CA LYS A 156 4.05 -2.00 10.80
C LYS A 156 4.01 -3.13 9.77
N LEU A 157 4.37 -2.83 8.52
CA LEU A 157 4.41 -3.81 7.45
C LEU A 157 5.39 -4.95 7.75
N ALA A 158 6.59 -4.64 8.27
CA ALA A 158 7.57 -5.64 8.68
C ALA A 158 7.04 -6.52 9.83
N SER A 159 6.38 -5.93 10.83
CA SER A 159 5.75 -6.65 11.94
C SER A 159 4.68 -7.62 11.45
N GLU A 160 3.78 -7.16 10.57
CA GLU A 160 2.72 -8.00 9.99
C GLU A 160 3.28 -9.11 9.12
N GLN A 161 4.31 -8.83 8.31
CA GLN A 161 5.00 -9.86 7.53
C GLN A 161 5.61 -10.94 8.43
N GLN A 162 6.22 -10.55 9.54
CA GLN A 162 6.79 -11.51 10.49
C GLN A 162 5.70 -12.32 11.22
N ARG A 163 4.59 -11.70 11.60
CA ARG A 163 3.42 -12.39 12.15
C ARG A 163 2.89 -13.44 11.17
N ASN A 164 2.72 -13.07 9.91
CA ASN A 164 2.30 -13.98 8.85
C ASN A 164 3.28 -15.14 8.65
N ARG A 165 4.59 -14.90 8.68
CA ARG A 165 5.59 -15.98 8.62
C ARG A 165 5.43 -16.97 9.78
N ARG A 166 5.24 -16.48 11.01
CA ARG A 166 5.03 -17.35 12.19
C ARG A 166 3.75 -18.17 12.06
N LEU A 167 2.67 -17.55 11.61
CA LEU A 167 1.39 -18.25 11.38
C LEU A 167 1.54 -19.35 10.33
N LYS A 168 2.19 -19.05 9.19
CA LYS A 168 2.48 -20.06 8.16
C LYS A 168 3.29 -21.23 8.71
N HIS A 169 4.34 -20.98 9.49
CA HIS A 169 5.11 -22.05 10.14
C HIS A 169 4.26 -22.89 11.09
N ARG A 170 3.40 -22.27 11.92
CA ARG A 170 2.48 -23.00 12.79
C ARG A 170 1.49 -23.87 12.01
N MET A 171 0.99 -23.38 10.88
CA MET A 171 0.10 -24.16 10.01
C MET A 171 0.81 -25.37 9.42
N ILE A 172 2.07 -25.22 8.98
CA ILE A 172 2.88 -26.32 8.44
C ILE A 172 3.15 -27.37 9.53
N GLN A 173 3.50 -26.94 10.75
CA GLN A 173 3.72 -27.85 11.87
C GLN A 173 2.44 -28.62 12.27
N LYS A 174 1.27 -27.96 12.28
CA LYS A 174 0.00 -28.63 12.53
C LYS A 174 -0.33 -29.70 11.48
N LYS A 175 0.02 -29.48 10.21
CA LYS A 175 -0.20 -30.47 9.14
C LYS A 175 0.64 -31.74 9.28
N GLN A 176 1.79 -31.69 9.96
CA GLN A 176 2.64 -32.88 10.17
C GLN A 176 2.15 -33.80 11.30
N ALA A 177 1.23 -33.36 12.16
CA ALA A 177 0.75 -34.12 13.32
C ALA A 177 -0.69 -34.65 13.13
N LEU A 178 -0.96 -35.33 12.01
CA LEU A 178 -2.26 -35.97 11.79
C LEU A 178 -2.31 -37.32 12.50
N THR A 179 -3.14 -37.42 13.54
CA THR A 179 -3.52 -38.69 14.17
C THR A 179 -4.39 -39.53 13.21
N PRO A 180 -4.46 -40.86 13.37
CA PRO A 180 -5.31 -41.72 12.54
C PRO A 180 -6.77 -41.27 12.49
N GLU A 181 -7.29 -40.78 13.61
CA GLU A 181 -8.63 -40.20 13.74
C GLU A 181 -8.77 -38.90 12.94
N SER A 182 -7.75 -38.04 12.92
CA SER A 182 -7.73 -36.83 12.08
C SER A 182 -7.66 -37.14 10.59
N LYS A 183 -7.00 -38.23 10.19
CA LYS A 183 -7.02 -38.71 8.79
C LYS A 183 -8.41 -39.21 8.38
N MET A 184 -9.10 -39.95 9.25
CA MET A 184 -10.47 -40.35 8.97
C MET A 184 -11.42 -39.16 8.89
N VAL A 185 -11.22 -38.14 9.72
CA VAL A 185 -11.95 -36.87 9.64
C VAL A 185 -11.62 -36.09 8.37
N GLU A 186 -10.38 -36.08 7.89
CA GLU A 186 -10.03 -35.46 6.60
C GLU A 186 -10.66 -36.21 5.41
N ILE A 187 -10.65 -37.54 5.43
CA ILE A 187 -11.26 -38.40 4.41
C ILE A 187 -12.80 -38.19 4.39
N ALA A 188 -13.43 -38.14 5.56
CA ALA A 188 -14.86 -37.86 5.69
C ALA A 188 -15.26 -36.42 5.32
N ASN A 189 -14.31 -35.47 5.36
CA ASN A 189 -14.50 -34.08 4.95
C ASN A 189 -14.10 -33.85 3.48
N ASP A 190 -13.68 -34.87 2.73
CA ASP A 190 -13.52 -34.78 1.28
C ASP A 190 -14.90 -34.46 0.66
N PRO A 191 -15.04 -33.36 -0.09
CA PRO A 191 -16.30 -32.96 -0.71
C PRO A 191 -16.96 -34.08 -1.52
N ASN A 192 -16.16 -34.95 -2.15
CA ASN A 192 -16.64 -36.06 -2.96
C ASN A 192 -17.25 -37.17 -2.10
N GLN A 193 -16.57 -37.58 -1.02
CA GLN A 193 -17.10 -38.60 -0.12
C GLN A 193 -18.31 -38.11 0.68
N LYS A 194 -18.32 -36.82 1.04
CA LYS A 194 -19.46 -36.19 1.71
C LYS A 194 -20.69 -36.14 0.80
N ALA A 195 -20.51 -35.82 -0.48
CA ALA A 195 -21.59 -35.87 -1.46
C ALA A 195 -22.16 -37.30 -1.59
N GLU A 196 -21.30 -38.32 -1.55
CA GLU A 196 -21.69 -39.73 -1.65
C GLU A 196 -22.44 -40.23 -0.41
N LEU A 197 -22.01 -39.83 0.79
CA LEU A 197 -22.73 -40.09 2.04
C LEU A 197 -24.10 -39.41 2.07
N ILE A 198 -24.19 -38.16 1.61
CA ILE A 198 -25.45 -37.42 1.53
C ILE A 198 -26.37 -38.05 0.48
N LYS A 199 -25.84 -38.45 -0.68
CA LYS A 199 -26.57 -39.20 -1.72
C LYS A 199 -27.19 -40.46 -1.13
N LYS A 200 -26.41 -41.24 -0.39
CA LYS A 200 -26.88 -42.45 0.28
C LYS A 200 -28.00 -42.16 1.30
N ALA A 201 -27.80 -41.16 2.16
CA ALA A 201 -28.82 -40.78 3.14
C ALA A 201 -30.13 -40.30 2.49
N ILE A 202 -30.07 -39.49 1.42
CA ILE A 202 -31.25 -39.03 0.70
C ILE A 202 -32.01 -40.21 0.08
N GLN A 203 -31.29 -41.18 -0.47
CA GLN A 203 -31.87 -42.39 -1.06
C GLN A 203 -32.54 -43.28 -0.02
N ASP A 204 -32.00 -43.32 1.21
CA ASP A 204 -32.61 -44.04 2.34
C ASP A 204 -33.91 -43.36 2.82
N PHE A 205 -33.97 -42.02 2.85
CA PHE A 205 -35.16 -41.27 3.29
C PHE A 205 -36.24 -41.13 2.22
N TYR A 206 -35.86 -41.04 0.95
CA TYR A 206 -36.76 -40.84 -0.18
C TYR A 206 -36.46 -41.84 -1.29
N PRO A 207 -36.82 -43.13 -1.12
CA PRO A 207 -36.47 -44.20 -2.05
C PRO A 207 -37.07 -44.05 -3.45
N LEU A 208 -38.08 -43.17 -3.61
CA LEU A 208 -38.73 -42.85 -4.89
C LEU A 208 -38.16 -41.60 -5.58
N ALA A 209 -37.16 -40.93 -5.00
CA ALA A 209 -36.54 -39.76 -5.61
C ALA A 209 -35.61 -40.19 -6.76
N ILE A 210 -36.04 -39.94 -8.01
CA ILE A 210 -35.32 -40.37 -9.22
C ILE A 210 -34.23 -39.37 -9.63
N LYS A 211 -34.39 -38.09 -9.29
CA LYS A 211 -33.43 -37.01 -9.58
C LYS A 211 -33.47 -35.97 -8.48
N TYR A 212 -32.31 -35.60 -7.96
CA TYR A 212 -32.18 -34.43 -7.10
C TYR A 212 -30.99 -33.55 -7.53
N THR A 213 -31.13 -32.25 -7.30
CA THR A 213 -30.05 -31.29 -7.44
C THR A 213 -29.95 -30.51 -6.14
N TRP A 214 -28.82 -30.63 -5.45
CA TRP A 214 -28.56 -29.92 -4.22
C TRP A 214 -27.56 -28.79 -4.50
N ASN A 215 -28.05 -27.56 -4.38
CA ASN A 215 -27.22 -26.36 -4.46
C ASN A 215 -27.06 -25.78 -3.06
N PHE A 216 -25.84 -25.75 -2.53
CA PHE A 216 -25.58 -25.19 -1.20
C PHE A 216 -24.49 -24.11 -1.25
N HIS A 217 -24.71 -23.03 -0.50
CA HIS A 217 -23.81 -21.89 -0.34
C HIS A 217 -23.61 -21.65 1.15
N GLU A 218 -22.36 -21.58 1.61
CA GLU A 218 -22.07 -21.31 3.02
C GLU A 218 -22.02 -19.82 3.39
N ALA A 219 -22.01 -18.91 2.41
CA ALA A 219 -21.87 -17.46 2.65
C ALA A 219 -23.20 -16.68 2.69
N GLY A 220 -24.32 -17.31 2.35
CA GLY A 220 -25.64 -16.68 2.51
C GLY A 220 -26.06 -16.76 3.96
N HIS A 221 -26.22 -15.64 4.65
CA HIS A 221 -26.97 -15.54 5.91
C HIS A 221 -28.46 -15.94 5.70
N GLY A 222 -28.74 -17.16 5.25
CA GLY A 222 -30.09 -17.63 4.87
C GLY A 222 -30.72 -16.94 3.66
N LYS A 223 -30.11 -15.88 3.09
CA LYS A 223 -30.63 -15.05 1.98
C LYS A 223 -30.29 -15.61 0.58
N GLY A 224 -30.33 -16.93 0.42
CA GLY A 224 -30.07 -17.59 -0.87
C GLY A 224 -31.34 -17.79 -1.69
N ALA A 225 -31.43 -18.90 -2.45
CA ALA A 225 -32.64 -19.36 -3.15
C ALA A 225 -34.02 -19.09 -2.48
N PRO A 226 -34.19 -19.21 -1.15
CA PRO A 226 -35.43 -18.80 -0.45
C PRO A 226 -35.82 -17.31 -0.62
N ASP A 227 -34.88 -16.41 -0.90
CA ASP A 227 -35.16 -14.99 -1.19
C ASP A 227 -35.88 -14.82 -2.52
N GLY A 228 -35.59 -15.66 -3.52
CA GLY A 228 -36.33 -15.69 -4.79
C GLY A 228 -37.79 -16.14 -4.61
N ILE A 229 -38.02 -17.10 -3.73
CA ILE A 229 -39.37 -17.56 -3.36
C ILE A 229 -40.09 -16.46 -2.58
N GLY A 230 -39.45 -15.87 -1.57
CA GLY A 230 -40.00 -14.76 -0.80
C GLY A 230 -40.32 -13.52 -1.65
N ALA A 231 -39.42 -13.16 -2.56
CA ALA A 231 -39.65 -12.07 -3.52
C ALA A 231 -40.81 -12.37 -4.48
N THR A 232 -40.98 -13.63 -4.88
CA THR A 232 -42.11 -14.04 -5.72
C THR A 232 -43.42 -13.95 -4.95
N CYS A 233 -43.49 -14.47 -3.73
CA CYS A 233 -44.66 -14.33 -2.86
C CYS A 233 -45.01 -12.85 -2.62
N LYS A 234 -44.01 -12.01 -2.30
CA LYS A 234 -44.22 -10.58 -2.08
C LYS A 234 -44.77 -9.88 -3.33
N ARG A 235 -44.17 -10.10 -4.50
CA ARG A 235 -44.64 -9.50 -5.77
C ARG A 235 -46.05 -9.96 -6.13
N SER A 236 -46.38 -11.24 -5.92
CA SER A 236 -47.72 -11.77 -6.17
C SER A 236 -48.79 -11.11 -5.30
N ALA A 237 -48.45 -10.82 -4.03
CA ALA A 237 -49.31 -10.10 -3.11
C ALA A 237 -49.41 -8.60 -3.46
N ASP A 238 -48.29 -7.94 -3.73
CA ASP A 238 -48.25 -6.52 -4.17
C ASP A 238 -49.07 -6.32 -5.45
N GLN A 239 -49.01 -7.28 -6.39
CA GLN A 239 -49.81 -7.27 -7.62
C GLN A 239 -51.31 -7.44 -7.35
N LEU A 240 -51.72 -8.19 -6.33
CA LEU A 240 -53.13 -8.28 -5.93
C LEU A 240 -53.62 -6.94 -5.38
N ILE A 241 -52.83 -6.32 -4.51
CA ILE A 241 -53.15 -5.00 -3.93
C ILE A 241 -53.25 -3.94 -5.02
N ALA A 242 -52.31 -3.94 -5.98
CA ALA A 242 -52.33 -3.03 -7.13
C ALA A 242 -53.57 -3.21 -8.03
N GLN A 243 -54.16 -4.41 -8.05
CA GLN A 243 -55.40 -4.73 -8.79
C GLN A 243 -56.68 -4.41 -8.00
N ARG A 244 -56.59 -3.67 -6.88
CA ARG A 244 -57.68 -3.34 -5.94
C ARG A 244 -58.16 -4.50 -5.06
N GLY A 245 -57.38 -5.57 -4.92
CA GLY A 245 -57.61 -6.57 -3.87
C GLY A 245 -57.12 -6.05 -2.52
N ASP A 246 -57.70 -6.55 -1.43
CA ASP A 246 -57.27 -6.21 -0.07
C ASP A 246 -56.84 -7.48 0.68
N ILE A 247 -55.82 -7.36 1.52
CA ILE A 247 -55.28 -8.44 2.33
C ILE A 247 -55.27 -7.97 3.77
N THR A 248 -56.27 -8.40 4.55
CA THR A 248 -56.47 -7.90 5.92
C THR A 248 -55.81 -8.78 6.97
N ASN A 249 -55.75 -10.10 6.72
CA ASN A 249 -55.23 -11.06 7.68
C ASN A 249 -54.17 -11.99 7.08
N LEU A 250 -53.38 -12.64 7.96
CA LEU A 250 -52.36 -13.62 7.57
C LEU A 250 -52.97 -14.81 6.82
N TYR A 251 -54.17 -15.26 7.19
CA TYR A 251 -54.85 -16.36 6.51
C TYR A 251 -55.31 -15.97 5.11
N ASP A 252 -55.76 -14.72 4.91
CA ASP A 252 -56.12 -14.19 3.60
C ASP A 252 -54.89 -14.14 2.70
N PHE A 253 -53.75 -13.69 3.25
CA PHE A 253 -52.46 -13.67 2.56
C PHE A 253 -52.04 -15.07 2.10
N VAL A 254 -52.18 -16.08 2.96
CA VAL A 254 -51.82 -17.47 2.64
C VAL A 254 -52.75 -18.06 1.59
N ALA A 255 -54.05 -17.78 1.67
CA ALA A 255 -55.02 -18.22 0.68
C ALA A 255 -54.70 -17.68 -0.71
N VAL A 256 -54.44 -16.38 -0.81
CA VAL A 256 -54.05 -15.70 -2.06
C VAL A 256 -52.76 -16.28 -2.65
N LEU A 257 -51.76 -16.56 -1.81
CA LEU A 257 -50.50 -17.09 -2.29
C LEU A 257 -50.63 -18.55 -2.74
N ARG A 258 -51.47 -19.37 -2.10
CA ARG A 258 -51.76 -20.74 -2.56
C ARG A 258 -52.48 -20.75 -3.90
N GLU A 259 -53.39 -19.80 -4.13
CA GLU A 259 -54.08 -19.63 -5.40
C GLU A 259 -53.13 -19.20 -6.52
N ARG A 260 -52.32 -18.15 -6.28
CA ARG A 260 -51.45 -17.55 -7.30
C ARG A 260 -50.13 -18.28 -7.50
N CYS A 261 -49.69 -19.09 -6.55
CA CYS A 261 -48.41 -19.80 -6.58
C CYS A 261 -48.59 -21.28 -6.20
N PRO A 262 -49.25 -22.10 -7.04
CA PRO A 262 -49.57 -23.50 -6.72
C PRO A 262 -48.33 -24.39 -6.52
N ASN A 263 -47.18 -23.99 -7.07
CA ASN A 263 -45.92 -24.71 -6.94
C ASN A 263 -45.15 -24.36 -5.65
N ILE A 264 -45.66 -23.44 -4.82
CA ILE A 264 -45.04 -23.03 -3.55
C ILE A 264 -45.92 -23.54 -2.40
N ASN A 265 -45.36 -24.43 -1.58
CA ASN A 265 -46.07 -24.95 -0.41
C ASN A 265 -45.93 -23.99 0.77
N ILE A 266 -47.05 -23.48 1.30
CA ILE A 266 -47.07 -22.45 2.35
C ILE A 266 -47.76 -23.00 3.60
N SER A 267 -47.05 -23.01 4.72
CA SER A 267 -47.56 -23.36 6.05
C SER A 267 -47.61 -22.13 6.95
N VAL A 268 -48.67 -22.02 7.75
CA VAL A 268 -48.76 -21.04 8.84
C VAL A 268 -48.15 -21.69 10.08
N ILE A 269 -47.28 -20.97 10.76
CA ILE A 269 -46.64 -21.41 12.01
C ILE A 269 -47.20 -20.54 13.12
N GLU A 270 -47.83 -21.17 14.11
CA GLU A 270 -48.34 -20.49 15.30
C GLU A 270 -47.28 -20.46 16.42
N ASP A 271 -47.44 -19.56 17.38
CA ASP A 271 -46.47 -19.38 18.48
C ASP A 271 -46.25 -20.69 19.27
N ALA A 272 -47.30 -21.50 19.43
CA ALA A 272 -47.22 -22.80 20.08
C ALA A 272 -46.27 -23.78 19.35
N ASP A 273 -46.11 -23.66 18.03
CA ASP A 273 -45.20 -24.51 17.25
C ASP A 273 -43.76 -24.02 17.33
N ILE A 274 -43.57 -22.70 17.46
CA ILE A 274 -42.25 -22.10 17.72
C ILE A 274 -41.71 -22.60 19.06
N GLU A 275 -42.55 -22.61 20.10
CA GLU A 275 -42.17 -23.10 21.43
C GLU A 275 -41.75 -24.57 21.43
N LYS A 276 -42.48 -25.43 20.70
CA LYS A 276 -42.12 -26.85 20.52
C LYS A 276 -40.75 -27.01 19.87
N VAL A 277 -40.47 -26.25 18.82
CA VAL A 277 -39.19 -26.30 18.10
C VAL A 277 -38.04 -25.79 18.98
N ILE A 278 -38.24 -24.70 19.73
CA ILE A 278 -37.23 -24.18 20.68
C ILE A 278 -36.90 -25.24 21.73
N LYS A 279 -37.90 -25.97 22.24
CA LYS A 279 -37.70 -27.04 23.21
C LYS A 279 -36.89 -28.19 22.61
N MET A 280 -37.21 -28.64 21.40
CA MET A 280 -36.45 -29.68 20.69
C MET A 280 -34.99 -29.28 20.43
N ILE A 281 -34.75 -28.01 20.06
CA ILE A 281 -33.39 -27.48 19.83
C ILE A 281 -32.56 -27.50 21.10
N LYS A 282 -33.13 -27.09 22.24
CA LYS A 282 -32.46 -27.11 23.55
C LYS A 282 -32.12 -28.52 24.01
N GLU A 283 -32.99 -29.48 23.75
CA GLU A 283 -32.78 -30.89 24.10
C GLU A 283 -31.58 -31.51 23.36
N HIS A 284 -31.29 -31.04 22.13
CA HIS A 284 -30.20 -31.56 21.28
C HIS A 284 -28.98 -30.62 21.21
N GLU A 285 -28.88 -29.63 22.10
CA GLU A 285 -27.83 -28.60 22.09
C GLU A 285 -26.41 -29.19 22.20
N LYS A 286 -26.25 -30.31 22.91
CA LYS A 286 -24.95 -31.00 23.09
C LYS A 286 -24.43 -31.72 21.85
N GLU A 287 -25.30 -31.96 20.86
CA GLU A 287 -24.96 -32.66 19.62
C GLU A 287 -24.69 -31.69 18.45
N GLN A 288 -24.96 -30.39 18.64
CA GLN A 288 -24.76 -29.36 17.63
C GLN A 288 -23.28 -28.96 17.52
N LYS A 289 -22.61 -29.40 16.45
CA LYS A 289 -21.22 -29.03 16.17
C LYS A 289 -21.14 -27.76 15.30
N PRO A 290 -20.35 -26.74 15.67
CA PRO A 290 -20.19 -25.54 14.88
C PRO A 290 -19.35 -25.78 13.62
N PHE A 291 -19.82 -25.24 12.49
CA PHE A 291 -19.17 -25.35 11.19
C PHE A 291 -17.96 -24.40 11.09
N LYS A 292 -16.80 -24.90 10.61
CA LYS A 292 -15.53 -24.15 10.66
C LYS A 292 -14.79 -24.14 9.31
N GLY A 293 -14.71 -22.96 8.70
CA GLY A 293 -13.89 -22.64 7.52
C GLY A 293 -14.67 -22.68 6.21
N THR A 294 -14.98 -21.53 5.61
CA THR A 294 -15.91 -21.43 4.47
C THR A 294 -15.38 -20.48 3.38
N LEU A 295 -15.00 -21.05 2.22
CA LEU A 295 -14.98 -20.41 0.90
C LEU A 295 -15.16 -21.50 -0.19
N LEU A 296 -15.93 -21.15 -1.22
CA LEU A 296 -16.28 -21.86 -2.48
C LEU A 296 -17.68 -22.50 -2.54
N VAL A 297 -18.30 -22.34 -3.72
CA VAL A 297 -19.66 -22.77 -4.09
C VAL A 297 -19.59 -24.16 -4.70
N HIS A 298 -20.48 -25.05 -4.28
CA HIS A 298 -20.51 -26.43 -4.78
C HIS A 298 -21.92 -26.81 -5.21
N GLN A 299 -22.04 -27.36 -6.42
CA GLN A 299 -23.27 -27.93 -6.97
C GLN A 299 -23.12 -29.45 -7.00
N VAL A 300 -24.07 -30.16 -6.39
CA VAL A 300 -24.16 -31.62 -6.49
C VAL A 300 -25.42 -31.95 -7.29
N SER A 301 -25.23 -32.55 -8.45
CA SER A 301 -26.29 -33.04 -9.33
C SER A 301 -26.12 -34.52 -9.56
N ASP A 302 -27.21 -35.28 -9.53
CA ASP A 302 -27.21 -36.63 -10.08
C ASP A 302 -27.04 -36.58 -11.62
N LEU A 303 -26.10 -37.38 -12.12
CA LEU A 303 -26.17 -37.97 -13.45
C LEU A 303 -26.89 -39.30 -13.33
#